data_AF-A0A1R2AT71-F1
#
_entry.id   AF-A0A1R2AT71-F1
#
_cell.length_a   1.000
_cell.length_b   1.000
_cell.length_c   1.000
_cell.angle_alpha   90.00
_cell.angle_beta   90.00
_cell.angle_gamma   90.00
#
_symmetry.space_group_name_H-M   'P 1'
#
loop_
_entity.id
_entity.type
_entity.pdbx_description
1 polymer ?
#
loop_
_entity_poly.entity_id
_entity_poly.type
_entity_poly.pdbx_seq_one_letter_code
_entity_poly.pdbx_strand_id
1 'polypeptide(L)'
;MEKSKDIIIPEGKEIIDLYISEIGKSKSFCNECKLEFGSTRGLRQHEGKIHTKSEKILVCDECQKMFKNKYSLKVHVKQVHEKSVKIPCDKCGKILYSKYTFKNHQRKSHPPDVKVE
;
A
#
# COMPACT_ATOMS: atom_id res chain seq x y z
N MET A 1 -56.76 -3.84 -12.86
CA MET A 1 -56.28 -2.47 -12.61
C MET A 1 -56.89 -2.10 -11.27
N GLU A 2 -56.21 -1.98 -10.15
CA GLU A 2 -54.81 -1.69 -9.83
C GLU A 2 -54.46 -2.50 -8.58
N LYS A 3 -53.28 -3.15 -8.55
CA LYS A 3 -52.83 -3.85 -7.34
C LYS A 3 -52.35 -2.79 -6.35
N SER A 4 -53.11 -2.58 -5.28
CA SER A 4 -52.72 -1.80 -4.11
C SER A 4 -51.39 -2.35 -3.61
N LYS A 5 -50.31 -1.60 -3.84
CA LYS A 5 -49.01 -1.94 -3.26
C LYS A 5 -49.06 -1.49 -1.81
N ASP A 6 -49.12 -2.45 -0.90
CA ASP A 6 -48.92 -2.21 0.52
C ASP A 6 -47.63 -1.40 0.71
N ILE A 7 -47.80 -0.15 1.13
CA ILE A 7 -46.70 0.70 1.57
C ILE A 7 -46.29 0.12 2.92
N ILE A 8 -45.28 -0.76 2.90
CA ILE A 8 -44.63 -1.22 4.12
C ILE A 8 -43.92 0.00 4.71
N ILE A 9 -44.56 0.64 5.69
CA ILE A 9 -43.94 1.68 6.50
C ILE A 9 -43.04 0.94 7.49
N PRO A 10 -41.70 1.01 7.36
CA PRO A 10 -40.81 0.29 8.27
C PRO A 10 -41.06 0.75 9.70
N GLU A 11 -41.36 -0.20 10.59
CA GLU A 11 -41.65 0.11 11.99
C GLU A 11 -40.42 0.77 12.64
N GLY A 12 -40.65 1.61 13.65
CA GLY A 12 -39.66 2.53 14.21
C GLY A 12 -38.29 1.93 14.58
N LYS A 13 -38.19 0.61 14.80
CA LYS A 13 -36.94 -0.11 15.02
C LYS A 13 -36.02 -0.16 13.78
N GLU A 14 -36.59 -0.34 12.58
CA GLU A 14 -35.82 -0.36 11.32
C GLU A 14 -35.30 1.04 10.95
N ILE A 15 -36.08 2.09 11.26
CA ILE A 15 -35.62 3.49 11.09
C ILE A 15 -34.51 3.81 12.09
N ILE A 16 -34.61 3.31 13.34
CA ILE A 16 -33.55 3.47 14.35
C ILE A 16 -32.28 2.72 13.91
N ASP A 17 -32.37 1.50 13.39
CA ASP A 17 -31.22 0.76 12.87
C ASP A 17 -30.59 1.45 11.66
N LEU A 18 -31.38 2.05 10.76
CA LEU A 18 -30.87 2.87 9.65
C LEU A 18 -30.19 4.15 10.15
N TYR A 19 -30.78 4.85 11.13
CA TYR A 19 -30.22 6.04 11.76
C TYR A 19 -28.92 5.72 12.52
N ILE A 20 -28.86 4.60 13.23
CA ILE A 20 -27.66 4.08 13.90
C ILE A 20 -26.63 3.60 12.87
N SER A 21 -27.02 3.07 11.71
CA SER A 21 -26.08 2.68 10.64
C SER A 21 -25.47 3.90 9.93
N GLU A 22 -26.26 4.95 9.74
CA GLU A 22 -25.83 6.22 9.15
C GLU A 22 -24.88 7.00 10.09
N ILE A 23 -25.14 6.93 11.41
CA ILE A 23 -24.37 7.62 12.46
C ILE A 23 -23.24 6.73 13.05
N GLY A 24 -23.34 5.42 12.89
CA GLY A 24 -22.52 4.38 13.53
C GLY A 24 -21.31 3.93 12.72
N LYS A 25 -20.95 4.62 11.63
CA LYS A 25 -19.55 4.59 11.18
C LYS A 25 -18.73 5.31 12.24
N SER A 26 -18.32 4.57 13.26
CA SER A 26 -17.50 5.04 14.37
C SER A 26 -16.23 5.70 13.80
N LYS A 27 -16.31 7.02 13.63
CA LYS A 27 -15.22 7.86 13.16
C LYS A 27 -14.11 7.77 14.21
N SER A 28 -12.94 7.36 13.77
CA SER A 28 -11.77 7.25 14.63
C SER A 28 -10.95 8.52 14.43
N PHE A 29 -10.60 9.23 15.49
CA PHE A 29 -9.82 10.47 15.40
C PHE A 29 -8.42 10.29 15.95
N CYS A 30 -7.45 11.00 15.37
CA CYS A 30 -6.11 11.05 15.91
C CYS A 30 -6.08 11.86 17.20
N ASN A 31 -5.50 11.29 18.26
CA ASN A 31 -5.43 11.98 19.54
C ASN A 31 -4.47 13.18 19.54
N GLU A 32 -3.49 13.19 18.65
CA GLU A 32 -2.46 14.24 18.56
C GLU A 32 -2.86 15.42 17.67
N CYS A 33 -3.36 15.18 16.46
CA CYS A 33 -3.73 16.24 15.52
C CYS A 33 -5.23 16.42 15.28
N LYS A 34 -6.08 15.61 15.94
CA LYS A 34 -7.55 15.64 15.86
C LYS A 34 -8.15 15.41 14.47
N LEU A 35 -7.37 14.91 13.50
CA LEU A 35 -7.88 14.50 12.20
C LEU A 35 -8.84 13.31 12.31
N GLU A 36 -9.94 13.37 11.57
CA GLU A 36 -10.99 12.34 11.55
C GLU A 36 -10.73 11.31 10.45
N PHE A 37 -10.94 10.02 10.76
CA PHE A 37 -10.81 8.91 9.83
C PHE A 37 -12.07 8.04 9.85
N GLY A 38 -12.56 7.69 8.67
CA GLY A 38 -13.68 6.76 8.50
C GLY A 38 -13.35 5.29 8.80
N SER A 39 -12.14 4.98 9.26
CA SER A 39 -11.75 3.62 9.68
C SER A 39 -10.56 3.63 10.65
N THR A 40 -10.53 2.64 11.55
CA THR A 40 -9.41 2.39 12.48
C THR A 40 -8.10 2.08 11.75
N ARG A 41 -8.16 1.39 10.60
CA ARG A 41 -6.99 1.13 9.74
C ARG A 41 -6.40 2.43 9.18
N GLY A 42 -7.26 3.37 8.77
CA GLY A 42 -6.84 4.69 8.29
C GLY A 42 -6.14 5.49 9.39
N LEU A 43 -6.75 5.53 10.58
CA LEU A 43 -6.16 6.17 11.75
C LEU A 43 -4.79 5.58 12.10
N ARG A 44 -4.68 4.25 12.25
CA ARG A 44 -3.42 3.58 12.60
C ARG A 44 -2.30 3.82 11.58
N GLN A 45 -2.64 3.91 10.29
CA GLN A 45 -1.67 4.26 9.26
C GLN A 45 -1.19 5.72 9.40
N HIS A 46 -2.12 6.64 9.68
CA HIS A 46 -1.80 8.04 9.90
C HIS A 46 -0.91 8.21 11.14
N GLU A 47 -1.27 7.62 12.28
CA GLU A 47 -0.48 7.67 13.51
C GLU A 47 0.92 7.09 13.30
N GLY A 48 1.04 5.96 12.58
CA GLY A 48 2.32 5.34 12.25
C GLY A 48 3.21 6.15 11.28
N LYS A 49 2.64 7.07 10.49
CA LYS A 49 3.37 7.85 9.48
C LYS A 49 3.71 9.27 9.94
N ILE A 50 2.77 9.91 10.63
CA ILE A 50 2.82 11.34 10.94
C ILE A 50 3.28 11.58 12.37
N HIS A 51 2.87 10.70 13.29
CA HIS A 51 3.05 10.91 14.73
C HIS A 51 4.08 9.96 15.36
N THR A 52 4.27 8.78 14.79
CA THR A 52 5.34 7.88 15.20
C THR A 52 6.68 8.47 14.77
N LYS A 53 7.38 9.08 15.72
CA LYS A 53 8.80 9.42 15.63
C LYS A 53 9.63 8.15 15.73
N SER A 54 9.52 7.29 14.72
CA SER A 54 10.42 6.16 14.55
C SER A 54 10.82 6.12 13.09
N GLU A 55 11.86 6.89 12.81
CA GLU A 55 12.93 6.47 11.94
C GLU A 55 13.48 5.15 12.48
N LYS A 56 12.72 4.04 12.41
CA LYS A 56 13.29 2.71 12.62
C LYS A 56 14.06 2.38 11.34
N ILE A 57 15.12 3.15 11.13
CA ILE A 57 16.16 2.89 10.16
C ILE A 57 16.68 1.50 10.48
N LEU A 58 16.57 0.64 9.48
CA LEU A 58 17.09 -0.70 9.58
C LEU A 58 18.54 -0.65 9.16
N VAL A 59 19.40 -1.23 9.99
CA VAL A 59 20.84 -1.22 9.78
C VAL A 59 21.22 -2.55 9.15
N CYS A 60 22.06 -2.51 8.12
CA CYS A 60 22.71 -3.70 7.59
C CYS A 60 23.76 -4.17 8.59
N ASP A 61 23.69 -5.42 9.03
CA ASP A 61 24.62 -5.97 10.02
C ASP A 61 26.07 -6.04 9.47
N GLU A 62 26.21 -6.28 8.17
CA GLU A 62 27.52 -6.50 7.52
C GLU A 62 28.28 -5.19 7.23
N CYS A 63 27.59 -4.09 6.92
CA CYS A 63 28.24 -2.82 6.56
C CYS A 63 27.70 -1.58 7.30
N GLN A 64 26.79 -1.78 8.26
CA GLN A 64 26.21 -0.74 9.10
C GLN A 64 25.45 0.36 8.33
N LYS A 65 25.11 0.13 7.06
CA LYS A 65 24.36 1.08 6.24
C LYS A 65 22.89 1.11 6.66
N MET A 66 22.32 2.32 6.71
CA MET A 66 20.96 2.57 7.19
C MET A 66 19.93 2.60 6.05
N PHE A 67 18.74 2.04 6.29
CA PHE A 67 17.66 1.94 5.32
C PHE A 67 16.31 2.27 5.93
N LYS A 68 15.49 3.02 5.19
CA LYS A 68 14.15 3.44 5.61
C LYS A 68 13.12 2.30 5.75
N ASN A 69 13.37 1.13 5.16
CA ASN A 69 12.44 0.01 5.23
C ASN A 69 13.11 -1.35 4.96
N LYS A 70 12.41 -2.43 5.32
CA LYS A 70 12.90 -3.82 5.20
C LYS A 70 13.21 -4.23 3.76
N TYR A 71 12.42 -3.75 2.80
CA TYR A 71 12.61 -4.07 1.39
C TYR A 71 13.94 -3.54 0.86
N SER A 72 14.24 -2.27 1.13
CA SER A 72 15.50 -1.63 0.72
C SER A 72 16.72 -2.31 1.33
N LEU A 73 16.67 -2.65 2.63
CA LEU A 73 17.74 -3.41 3.27
C LEU A 73 17.93 -4.78 2.62
N LYS A 74 16.85 -5.53 2.38
CA LYS A 74 16.92 -6.86 1.75
C LYS A 74 17.50 -6.80 0.33
N VAL A 75 17.13 -5.80 -0.45
CA VAL A 75 17.70 -5.58 -1.79
C VAL A 75 19.18 -5.26 -1.69
N HIS A 76 19.57 -4.39 -0.76
CA HIS A 76 20.98 -4.06 -0.54
C HIS A 76 21.82 -5.28 -0.18
N VAL A 77 21.39 -6.09 0.81
CA VAL A 77 22.10 -7.31 1.20
C VAL A 77 22.28 -8.23 -0.02
N LYS A 78 21.22 -8.43 -0.80
CA LYS A 78 21.29 -9.24 -2.01
C LYS A 78 22.25 -8.71 -3.07
N GLN A 79 22.37 -7.40 -3.19
CA GLN A 79 23.15 -6.73 -4.24
C GLN A 79 24.63 -6.63 -3.91
N VAL A 80 24.93 -6.37 -2.64
CA VAL A 80 26.25 -5.96 -2.17
C VAL A 80 26.96 -7.10 -1.43
N HIS A 81 26.21 -7.89 -0.67
CA HIS A 81 26.77 -8.88 0.25
C HIS A 81 26.53 -10.32 -0.22
N GLU A 82 25.37 -10.60 -0.82
CA GLU A 82 25.06 -11.91 -1.40
C GLU A 82 25.60 -12.00 -2.84
N LYS A 83 26.20 -13.15 -3.21
CA LYS A 83 26.46 -13.53 -4.61
C LYS A 83 25.16 -13.94 -5.32
N SER A 84 24.09 -13.16 -5.13
CA SER A 84 22.77 -13.45 -5.66
C SER A 84 22.76 -13.43 -7.19
N VAL A 85 21.82 -14.15 -7.79
CA VAL A 85 21.68 -14.27 -9.24
C VAL A 85 21.54 -12.87 -9.86
N LYS A 86 22.62 -12.44 -10.50
CA LYS A 86 22.68 -11.27 -11.36
C LYS A 86 22.00 -11.61 -12.68
N ILE A 87 21.03 -10.79 -13.07
CA ILE A 87 20.33 -10.90 -14.36
C ILE A 87 20.82 -9.73 -15.21
N PRO A 88 21.83 -9.94 -16.08
CA PRO A 88 22.27 -8.90 -17.00
C PRO A 88 21.18 -8.65 -18.04
N CYS A 89 21.00 -7.38 -18.42
CA CYS A 89 20.21 -7.03 -19.60
C CYS A 89 21.06 -7.21 -20.85
N ASP A 90 20.64 -8.09 -21.76
CA ASP A 90 21.37 -8.34 -23.02
C ASP A 90 21.43 -7.10 -23.93
N LYS A 91 20.52 -6.14 -23.76
CA LYS A 91 20.44 -4.92 -24.59
C LYS A 91 21.36 -3.79 -24.10
N CYS A 92 21.57 -3.65 -22.79
CA CYS A 92 22.31 -2.51 -22.23
C CYS A 92 23.36 -2.88 -21.17
N GLY A 93 23.52 -4.17 -20.87
CA GLY A 93 24.47 -4.66 -19.87
C GLY A 93 24.09 -4.36 -18.41
N LYS A 94 22.98 -3.65 -18.15
CA LYS A 94 22.57 -3.31 -16.78
C LYS A 94 22.30 -4.58 -15.98
N ILE A 95 22.85 -4.65 -14.76
CA ILE A 95 22.67 -5.79 -13.86
C ILE A 95 21.44 -5.56 -12.98
N LEU A 96 20.50 -6.51 -13.02
CA LEU A 96 19.30 -6.53 -12.20
C LEU A 96 19.36 -7.73 -11.25
N TYR A 97 18.67 -7.62 -10.11
CA TYR A 97 18.79 -8.59 -9.01
C TYR A 97 17.45 -9.25 -8.66
N SER A 98 16.44 -9.05 -9.50
CA SER A 98 15.12 -9.67 -9.40
C SER A 98 14.46 -9.77 -10.77
N LYS A 99 13.74 -10.88 -11.01
CA LYS A 99 12.94 -11.09 -12.22
C LYS A 99 11.92 -9.98 -12.46
N TYR A 100 11.28 -9.49 -11.39
CA TYR A 100 10.33 -8.39 -11.47
C TYR A 100 11.00 -7.10 -11.97
N THR A 101 12.13 -6.74 -11.37
CA THR A 101 12.88 -5.53 -11.78
C THR A 101 13.43 -5.64 -13.19
N PHE A 102 13.84 -6.84 -13.62
CA PHE A 102 14.29 -7.11 -14.98
C PHE A 102 13.17 -6.92 -16.01
N LYS A 103 12.01 -7.54 -15.80
CA LYS A 103 10.84 -7.38 -16.68
C LYS A 103 10.39 -5.92 -16.79
N ASN A 104 10.32 -5.22 -15.65
CA ASN A 104 9.94 -3.81 -15.65
C ASN A 104 10.99 -2.92 -16.35
N HIS A 105 12.28 -3.22 -16.20
CA HIS A 105 13.36 -2.55 -16.94
C HIS A 105 13.23 -2.79 -18.45
N GLN A 106 13.05 -4.03 -18.90
CA GLN A 106 12.85 -4.32 -20.33
C GLN A 106 11.66 -3.54 -20.88
N ARG A 107 10.50 -3.56 -20.20
CA ARG A 107 9.31 -2.85 -20.66
C ARG A 107 9.49 -1.34 -20.77
N LYS A 108 10.20 -0.72 -19.81
CA LYS A 108 10.34 0.74 -19.73
C LYS A 108 11.53 1.30 -20.50
N SER A 109 12.65 0.58 -20.51
CA SER A 109 13.92 1.04 -21.10
C SER A 109 14.15 0.46 -22.50
N HIS A 110 13.49 -0.65 -22.83
CA HIS A 110 13.60 -1.32 -24.12
C HIS A 110 12.22 -1.75 -24.64
N PRO A 111 11.25 -0.81 -24.76
CA PRO A 111 9.93 -1.13 -25.28
C PRO A 111 10.07 -1.82 -26.64
N PRO A 112 9.24 -2.83 -26.95
CA PRO A 112 9.23 -3.41 -28.27
C PRO A 112 8.85 -2.32 -29.29
N ASP A 113 9.51 -2.34 -30.44
CA ASP A 113 9.09 -1.56 -31.60
C ASP A 113 7.68 -2.01 -31.97
N VAL A 114 6.70 -1.15 -31.73
CA VAL A 114 5.33 -1.40 -32.16
C VAL A 114 5.35 -1.21 -33.67
N LYS A 115 5.46 -2.30 -34.42
CA LYS A 115 5.13 -2.28 -35.85
C LYS A 115 3.65 -1.94 -35.95
N VAL A 116 3.36 -0.71 -36.34
CA VAL A 116 2.03 -0.29 -36.78
C VAL A 116 1.91 -0.79 -38.21
N GLU A 117 1.17 -1.87 -38.39
CA GLU A 117 0.61 -2.28 -39.69
C GLU A 117 -0.70 -1.51 -39.94
#